data_AF-A0A2V5NS83-F1
#
_entry.id   AF-A0A2V5NS83-F1
#
_cell.length_a   1.000
_cell.length_b   1.000
_cell.length_c   1.000
_cell.angle_alpha   90.00
_cell.angle_beta   90.00
_cell.angle_gamma   90.00
#
_symmetry.space_group_name_H-M   'P 1'
#
loop_
_entity.id
_entity.type
_entity.pdbx_description
1 polymer ?
#
loop_
_entity_poly.entity_id
_entity_poly.type
_entity_poly.pdbx_seq_one_letter_code
_entity_poly.pdbx_strand_id
1 'polypeptide(L)'
;FLAVAGQKFDCCVDFTRNDRSAFLAFLSGARRRIVSYRVRDQSRRRARVYNDFVTVRMRDMHTVDYHLALLGPLGLSDVSHALHLELSRTAYEKANALRRDWKITKPYVIFHPGSARREKFWEPQRWSDAIDHVRSNSRISAVLTGGASRVEQEHLREIKSKTLQPVADLSEKTDLLTLAALIGQARLLVTVDSAPMHLAAATQTPQVILFGPTNPFHWRPRESPALILQGESTAPLTEFSAVRPRLPMGQISTDAVIGAMDSLLSSHAAAQSS
;
A
#
# COMPACT_ATOMS: atom_id res chain seq x y z
N PHE A 1 8.57 24.98 10.11
CA PHE A 1 9.69 25.61 9.37
C PHE A 1 10.74 26.21 10.31
N LEU A 2 10.39 27.14 11.21
CA LEU A 2 11.37 27.75 12.13
C LEU A 2 12.05 26.74 13.09
N ALA A 3 11.32 25.70 13.53
CA ALA A 3 11.90 24.63 14.35
C ALA A 3 13.06 23.88 13.67
N VAL A 4 13.04 23.78 12.32
CA VAL A 4 14.10 23.12 11.56
C VAL A 4 15.33 24.02 11.46
N ALA A 5 15.14 25.32 11.27
CA ALA A 5 16.23 26.30 11.20
C ALA A 5 16.94 26.53 12.54
N GLY A 6 16.24 26.31 13.66
CA GLY A 6 16.81 26.42 15.00
C GLY A 6 17.62 25.20 15.47
N GLN A 7 17.59 24.09 14.74
CA GLN A 7 18.32 22.87 15.08
C GLN A 7 19.63 22.75 14.28
N LYS A 8 20.63 22.09 14.87
CA LYS A 8 21.93 21.83 14.22
C LYS A 8 21.93 20.41 13.66
N PHE A 9 21.53 20.26 12.39
CA PHE A 9 21.61 18.99 11.69
C PHE A 9 22.98 18.81 11.02
N ASP A 10 23.59 17.63 11.14
CA ASP A 10 24.81 17.30 10.39
C ASP A 10 24.51 16.93 8.94
N CYS A 11 23.38 16.24 8.72
CA CYS A 11 22.94 15.77 7.42
C CYS A 11 21.42 15.92 7.21
N CYS A 12 21.02 16.19 5.97
CA CYS A 12 19.64 16.13 5.50
C CYS A 12 19.57 15.19 4.28
N VAL A 13 18.67 14.21 4.30
CA VAL A 13 18.41 13.31 3.16
C VAL A 13 17.00 13.60 2.64
N ASP A 14 16.88 14.02 1.38
CA ASP A 14 15.60 14.35 0.76
C ASP A 14 15.11 13.24 -0.17
N PHE A 15 14.10 12.50 0.30
CA PHE A 15 13.43 11.43 -0.45
C PHE A 15 12.34 11.95 -1.41
N THR A 16 11.88 13.19 -1.24
CA THR A 16 10.66 13.71 -1.87
C THR A 16 10.92 14.57 -3.10
N ARG A 17 12.02 15.31 -3.14
CA ARG A 17 12.51 16.04 -4.33
C ARG A 17 11.56 17.12 -4.86
N ASN A 18 10.80 17.80 -3.99
CA ASN A 18 9.90 18.89 -4.38
C ASN A 18 10.37 20.25 -3.84
N ASP A 19 9.66 21.34 -4.17
CA ASP A 19 10.08 22.69 -3.76
C ASP A 19 10.02 22.87 -2.23
N ARG A 20 9.03 22.27 -1.57
CA ARG A 20 8.89 22.34 -0.10
C ARG A 20 10.03 21.62 0.61
N SER A 21 10.43 20.45 0.11
CA SER A 21 11.53 19.68 0.66
C SER A 21 12.88 20.33 0.41
N ALA A 22 13.08 20.93 -0.77
CA ALA A 22 14.27 21.73 -1.05
C ALA A 22 14.36 22.95 -0.12
N PHE A 23 13.24 23.63 0.13
CA PHE A 23 13.23 24.74 1.09
C PHE A 23 13.56 24.29 2.51
N LEU A 24 13.01 23.16 2.97
CA LEU A 24 13.34 22.57 4.27
C LEU A 24 14.81 22.12 4.36
N ALA A 25 15.34 21.50 3.31
CA ALA A 25 16.74 21.10 3.23
C ALA A 25 17.66 22.32 3.33
N PHE A 26 17.34 23.42 2.66
CA PHE A 26 18.07 24.68 2.79
C PHE A 26 18.01 25.21 4.22
N LEU A 27 16.80 25.31 4.80
CA LEU A 27 16.60 25.80 6.16
C LEU A 27 17.28 24.94 7.23
N SER A 28 17.49 23.65 6.98
CA SER A 28 18.16 22.75 7.94
C SER A 28 19.58 23.17 8.29
N GLY A 29 20.23 23.99 7.44
CA GLY A 29 21.63 24.37 7.60
C GLY A 29 22.62 23.20 7.54
N ALA A 30 22.14 21.98 7.22
CA ALA A 30 22.94 20.77 7.30
C ALA A 30 24.14 20.83 6.38
N ARG A 31 25.33 20.43 6.86
CA ARG A 31 26.56 20.46 6.06
C ARG A 31 26.46 19.56 4.85
N ARG A 32 25.83 18.39 5.00
CA ARG A 32 25.58 17.45 3.90
C ARG A 32 24.09 17.38 3.59
N ARG A 33 23.71 17.68 2.35
CA ARG A 33 22.32 17.60 1.89
C ARG A 33 22.27 16.68 0.67
N ILE A 34 21.78 15.48 0.92
CA ILE A 34 21.78 14.34 -0.01
C ILE A 34 20.43 14.28 -0.72
N VAL A 35 20.47 14.09 -2.05
CA VAL A 35 19.27 13.94 -2.87
C VAL A 35 19.56 13.11 -4.12
N SER A 36 18.51 12.67 -4.80
CA SER A 36 18.65 12.06 -6.12
C SER A 36 19.14 13.04 -7.18
N TYR A 37 20.00 12.55 -8.09
CA TYR A 37 20.52 13.31 -9.24
C TYR A 37 19.41 13.99 -10.06
N ARG A 38 18.21 13.40 -10.10
CA ARG A 38 17.05 13.87 -10.87
C ARG A 38 16.66 15.33 -10.56
N VAL A 39 16.98 15.85 -9.37
CA VAL A 39 16.72 17.25 -9.04
C VAL A 39 17.52 18.19 -9.97
N ARG A 40 18.73 17.80 -10.39
CA ARG A 40 19.54 18.56 -11.37
C ARG A 40 18.84 18.66 -12.72
N ASP A 41 18.26 17.55 -13.17
CA ASP A 41 17.53 17.49 -14.45
C ASP A 41 16.25 18.33 -14.42
N GLN A 42 15.60 18.41 -13.25
CA GLN A 42 14.33 19.11 -13.10
C GLN A 42 14.46 20.60 -12.80
N SER A 43 15.50 21.04 -12.07
CA SER A 43 15.68 22.44 -11.70
C SER A 43 17.09 22.77 -11.24
N ARG A 44 17.78 23.63 -12.00
CA ARG A 44 19.08 24.19 -11.61
C ARG A 44 19.02 24.97 -10.31
N ARG A 45 17.90 25.66 -10.03
CA ARG A 45 17.74 26.45 -8.79
C ARG A 45 17.67 25.54 -7.57
N ARG A 46 16.83 24.50 -7.61
CA ARG A 46 16.75 23.52 -6.52
C ARG A 46 18.05 22.75 -6.32
N ALA A 47 18.73 22.40 -7.41
CA ALA A 47 20.00 21.69 -7.32
C ALA A 47 21.05 22.45 -6.48
N ARG A 48 21.04 23.79 -6.46
CA ARG A 48 21.96 24.59 -5.64
C ARG A 48 21.77 24.40 -4.13
N VAL A 49 20.61 23.90 -3.70
CA VAL A 49 20.38 23.58 -2.29
C VAL A 49 21.25 22.40 -1.88
N TYR A 50 21.45 21.42 -2.74
CA TYR A 50 22.05 20.13 -2.36
C TYR A 50 23.52 20.07 -2.80
N ASN A 51 24.29 19.24 -2.10
CA ASN A 51 25.72 19.06 -2.31
C ASN A 51 26.07 17.61 -2.65
N ASP A 52 25.29 16.64 -2.18
CA ASP A 52 25.50 15.21 -2.45
C ASP A 52 24.38 14.66 -3.35
N PHE A 53 24.75 14.07 -4.49
CA PHE A 53 23.80 13.59 -5.49
C PHE A 53 23.98 12.11 -5.76
N VAL A 54 22.95 11.33 -5.49
CA VAL A 54 22.96 9.89 -5.75
C VAL A 54 22.45 9.63 -7.18
N THR A 55 23.23 8.89 -7.97
CA THR A 55 23.03 8.67 -9.41
C THR A 55 22.13 7.48 -9.76
N VAL A 56 21.59 6.80 -8.75
CA VAL A 56 20.68 5.66 -8.95
C VAL A 56 19.35 6.09 -9.57
N ARG A 57 18.84 5.24 -10.46
CA ARG A 57 17.59 5.48 -11.19
C ARG A 57 16.46 4.70 -10.55
N MET A 58 15.42 5.42 -10.12
CA MET A 58 14.21 4.82 -9.53
C MET A 58 13.54 3.78 -10.43
N ARG A 59 13.62 3.95 -11.75
CA ARG A 59 13.02 3.01 -12.73
C ARG A 59 13.76 1.68 -12.86
N ASP A 60 14.97 1.57 -12.31
CA ASP A 60 15.80 0.37 -12.46
C ASP A 60 15.77 -0.50 -11.20
N MET A 61 14.97 -0.12 -10.17
CA MET A 61 14.91 -0.82 -8.89
C MET A 61 13.56 -0.69 -8.20
N HIS A 62 13.38 -1.42 -7.10
CA HIS A 62 12.23 -1.26 -6.23
C HIS A 62 12.34 0.01 -5.40
N THR A 63 11.20 0.58 -4.98
CA THR A 63 11.18 1.88 -4.30
C THR A 63 11.91 1.85 -2.96
N VAL A 64 11.86 0.72 -2.23
CA VAL A 64 12.65 0.53 -0.99
C VAL A 64 14.15 0.62 -1.30
N ASP A 65 14.65 -0.16 -2.26
CA ASP A 65 16.07 -0.15 -2.68
C ASP A 65 16.49 1.25 -3.14
N TYR A 66 15.63 1.95 -3.87
CA TYR A 66 15.88 3.32 -4.31
C TYR A 66 16.05 4.29 -3.14
N HIS A 67 15.20 4.20 -2.11
CA HIS A 67 15.34 5.04 -0.93
C HIS A 67 16.57 4.67 -0.11
N LEU A 68 16.85 3.38 0.10
CA LEU A 68 18.04 2.94 0.83
C LEU A 68 19.34 3.36 0.13
N ALA A 69 19.37 3.34 -1.21
CA ALA A 69 20.51 3.81 -1.99
C ALA A 69 20.81 5.31 -1.78
N LEU A 70 19.83 6.14 -1.37
CA LEU A 70 20.07 7.54 -1.00
C LEU A 70 20.93 7.67 0.27
N LEU A 71 21.03 6.61 1.08
CA LEU A 71 21.88 6.56 2.26
C LEU A 71 23.33 6.19 1.94
N GLY A 72 23.63 5.76 0.71
CA GLY A 72 24.97 5.35 0.28
C GLY A 72 26.08 6.37 0.59
N PRO A 73 25.90 7.70 0.39
CA PRO A 73 26.89 8.70 0.75
C PRO A 73 27.21 8.77 2.27
N LEU A 74 26.37 8.20 3.12
CA LEU A 74 26.61 8.08 4.57
C LEU A 74 27.39 6.82 4.94
N GLY A 75 27.80 5.99 3.96
CA GLY A 75 28.46 4.71 4.21
C GLY A 75 27.51 3.59 4.63
N LEU A 76 26.20 3.79 4.48
CA LEU A 76 25.17 2.81 4.82
C LEU A 76 24.79 2.02 3.57
N SER A 77 25.36 0.82 3.41
CA SER A 77 25.12 -0.06 2.26
C SER A 77 24.44 -1.38 2.61
N ASP A 78 24.56 -1.85 3.86
CA ASP A 78 23.96 -3.11 4.33
C ASP A 78 22.85 -2.81 5.36
N VAL A 79 21.73 -2.34 4.84
CA VAL A 79 20.58 -1.89 5.63
C VAL A 79 19.42 -2.86 5.43
N SER A 80 18.72 -3.17 6.53
CA SER A 80 17.55 -4.05 6.48
C SER A 80 16.49 -3.48 5.53
N HIS A 81 15.93 -4.37 4.71
CA HIS A 81 14.82 -4.06 3.81
C HIS A 81 13.46 -4.27 4.48
N ALA A 82 13.48 -4.74 5.73
CA ALA A 82 12.28 -5.12 6.43
C ALA A 82 11.41 -3.93 6.79
N LEU A 83 10.15 -3.99 6.37
CA LEU A 83 9.18 -2.95 6.67
C LEU A 83 8.60 -3.20 8.06
N HIS A 84 8.92 -2.30 8.99
CA HIS A 84 8.39 -2.34 10.35
C HIS A 84 7.43 -1.17 10.58
N LEU A 85 6.24 -1.47 11.12
CA LEU A 85 5.28 -0.48 11.58
C LEU A 85 4.88 -0.80 13.01
N GLU A 86 5.33 0.02 13.94
CA GLU A 86 4.90 -0.06 15.33
C GLU A 86 3.56 0.67 15.49
N LEU A 87 2.52 -0.07 15.86
CA LEU A 87 1.19 0.47 16.07
C LEU A 87 0.99 0.81 17.55
N SER A 88 0.54 2.03 17.82
CA SER A 88 0.22 2.45 19.18
C SER A 88 -0.98 1.68 19.72
N ARG A 89 -1.04 1.54 21.06
CA ARG A 89 -2.20 0.98 21.76
C ARG A 89 -3.51 1.66 21.35
N THR A 90 -3.50 2.98 21.18
CA THR A 90 -4.67 3.77 20.73
C THR A 90 -5.16 3.36 19.35
N ALA A 91 -4.27 2.99 18.42
CA ALA A 91 -4.66 2.51 17.09
C ALA A 91 -5.47 1.20 17.19
N TYR A 92 -5.01 0.26 18.02
CA TYR A 92 -5.74 -0.98 18.29
C TYR A 92 -7.07 -0.74 19.02
N GLU A 93 -7.11 0.17 19.99
CA GLU A 93 -8.34 0.52 20.71
C GLU A 93 -9.41 1.09 19.76
N LYS A 94 -9.02 2.00 18.85
CA LYS A 94 -9.91 2.52 17.80
C LYS A 94 -10.38 1.43 16.84
N ALA A 95 -9.48 0.56 16.37
CA ALA A 95 -9.82 -0.55 15.48
C ALA A 95 -10.82 -1.52 16.16
N ASN A 96 -10.57 -1.88 17.42
CA ASN A 96 -11.44 -2.75 18.20
C ASN A 96 -12.80 -2.11 18.48
N ALA A 97 -12.85 -0.79 18.71
CA ALA A 97 -14.11 -0.06 18.85
C ALA A 97 -14.94 -0.13 17.56
N LEU A 98 -14.34 0.20 16.41
CA LEU A 98 -15.01 0.08 15.10
C LEU A 98 -15.54 -1.32 14.86
N ARG A 99 -14.76 -2.36 15.16
CA ARG A 99 -15.21 -3.76 15.02
C ARG A 99 -16.43 -4.06 15.88
N ARG A 100 -16.48 -3.59 17.13
CA ARG A 100 -17.65 -3.77 18.01
C ARG A 100 -18.86 -3.01 17.48
N ASP A 101 -18.70 -1.74 17.11
CA ASP A 101 -19.78 -0.87 16.64
C ASP A 101 -20.44 -1.43 15.37
N TRP A 102 -19.64 -2.05 14.50
CA TRP A 102 -20.09 -2.67 13.26
C TRP A 102 -20.34 -4.18 13.36
N LYS A 103 -20.31 -4.75 14.57
CA LYS A 103 -20.57 -6.17 14.85
C LYS A 103 -19.68 -7.14 14.05
N ILE A 104 -18.43 -6.75 13.79
CA ILE A 104 -17.40 -7.56 13.14
C ILE A 104 -16.74 -8.47 14.19
N THR A 105 -17.48 -9.51 14.59
CA THR A 105 -17.09 -10.44 15.67
C THR A 105 -16.35 -11.68 15.16
N LYS A 106 -16.57 -12.06 13.91
CA LYS A 106 -15.92 -13.21 13.25
C LYS A 106 -14.54 -12.81 12.69
N PRO A 107 -13.67 -13.78 12.37
CA PRO A 107 -12.54 -13.54 11.46
C PRO A 107 -13.04 -12.85 10.19
N TYR A 108 -12.25 -11.95 9.62
CA TYR A 108 -12.73 -11.12 8.52
C TYR A 108 -11.68 -10.89 7.44
N VAL A 109 -12.19 -10.61 6.24
CA VAL A 109 -11.43 -10.18 5.06
C VAL A 109 -11.75 -8.71 4.81
N ILE A 110 -10.72 -7.90 4.63
CA ILE A 110 -10.89 -6.50 4.20
C ILE A 110 -10.83 -6.43 2.69
N PHE A 111 -11.80 -5.75 2.09
CA PHE A 111 -11.78 -5.31 0.71
C PHE A 111 -11.49 -3.80 0.69
N HIS A 112 -10.44 -3.40 -0.02
CA HIS A 112 -10.10 -2.01 -0.27
C HIS A 112 -10.04 -1.74 -1.78
N PRO A 113 -11.18 -1.50 -2.44
CA PRO A 113 -11.26 -1.36 -3.89
C PRO A 113 -10.73 0.00 -4.39
N GLY A 114 -10.53 0.95 -3.46
CA GLY A 114 -10.23 2.35 -3.75
C GLY A 114 -8.75 2.69 -3.94
N SER A 115 -8.55 3.82 -4.60
CA SER A 115 -7.27 4.47 -4.84
C SER A 115 -7.51 5.92 -5.27
N ALA A 116 -6.50 6.78 -5.10
CA ALA A 116 -6.55 8.14 -5.62
C ALA A 116 -6.63 8.24 -7.16
N ARG A 117 -6.43 7.12 -7.88
CA ARG A 117 -6.41 7.08 -9.36
C ARG A 117 -7.48 6.13 -9.88
N ARG A 118 -8.48 6.68 -10.59
CA ARG A 118 -9.63 5.92 -11.14
C ARG A 118 -9.22 4.81 -12.11
N GLU A 119 -8.15 4.99 -12.86
CA GLU A 119 -7.59 3.96 -13.77
C GLU A 119 -7.11 2.68 -13.07
N LYS A 120 -6.98 2.71 -11.73
CA LYS A 120 -6.67 1.53 -10.91
C LYS A 120 -7.92 0.81 -10.40
N PHE A 121 -9.12 1.31 -10.70
CA PHE A 121 -10.34 0.67 -10.23
C PHE A 121 -10.62 -0.58 -11.04
N TRP A 122 -10.96 -1.65 -10.34
CA TRP A 122 -11.50 -2.87 -10.92
C TRP A 122 -13.02 -2.77 -11.00
N GLU A 123 -13.67 -3.55 -11.86
CA GLU A 123 -15.10 -3.37 -12.10
C GLU A 123 -15.93 -3.59 -10.82
N PRO A 124 -16.90 -2.72 -10.52
CA PRO A 124 -17.75 -2.82 -9.34
C PRO A 124 -18.47 -4.16 -9.19
N GLN A 125 -18.90 -4.75 -10.31
CA GLN A 125 -19.53 -6.07 -10.30
C GLN A 125 -18.56 -7.15 -9.82
N ARG A 126 -17.31 -7.14 -10.29
CA ARG A 126 -16.34 -8.16 -9.91
C ARG A 126 -15.93 -8.04 -8.43
N TRP A 127 -15.84 -6.81 -7.91
CA TRP A 127 -15.68 -6.60 -6.46
C TRP A 127 -16.85 -7.18 -5.66
N SER A 128 -18.08 -6.93 -6.11
CA SER A 128 -19.28 -7.49 -5.50
C SER A 128 -19.22 -9.01 -5.47
N ASP A 129 -18.90 -9.65 -6.60
CA ASP A 129 -18.82 -11.10 -6.71
C ASP A 129 -17.77 -11.69 -5.74
N ALA A 130 -16.60 -11.05 -5.62
CA ALA A 130 -15.56 -11.47 -4.67
C ALA A 130 -15.98 -11.28 -3.19
N ILE A 131 -16.70 -10.20 -2.88
CA ILE A 131 -17.27 -9.95 -1.55
C ILE A 131 -18.31 -11.03 -1.21
N ASP A 132 -19.21 -11.32 -2.14
CA ASP A 132 -20.28 -12.30 -1.95
C ASP A 132 -19.72 -13.73 -1.85
N HIS A 133 -18.64 -14.05 -2.57
CA HIS A 133 -17.90 -15.31 -2.40
C HIS A 133 -17.42 -15.51 -0.94
N VAL A 134 -16.75 -14.51 -0.34
CA VAL A 134 -16.30 -14.61 1.06
C VAL A 134 -17.47 -14.81 2.01
N ARG A 135 -18.58 -14.13 1.75
CA ARG A 135 -19.77 -14.18 2.60
C ARG A 135 -20.57 -15.46 2.51
N SER A 136 -20.43 -16.21 1.41
CA SER A 136 -20.99 -17.56 1.30
C SER A 136 -20.48 -18.47 2.44
N ASN A 137 -19.29 -18.17 2.97
CA ASN A 137 -18.78 -18.79 4.19
C ASN A 137 -19.26 -18.04 5.44
N SER A 138 -20.25 -18.63 6.13
CA SER A 138 -20.85 -18.05 7.34
C SER A 138 -19.88 -17.82 8.51
N ARG A 139 -18.65 -18.35 8.46
CA ARG A 139 -17.63 -18.18 9.51
C ARG A 139 -16.73 -16.96 9.31
N ILE A 140 -16.80 -16.29 8.15
CA ILE A 140 -15.93 -15.15 7.82
C ILE A 140 -16.80 -13.94 7.49
N SER A 141 -16.40 -12.76 7.98
CA SER A 141 -17.03 -11.48 7.63
C SER A 141 -16.29 -10.79 6.48
N ALA A 142 -17.02 -10.18 5.55
CA ALA A 142 -16.46 -9.23 4.59
C ALA A 142 -16.58 -7.81 5.15
N VAL A 143 -15.49 -7.04 5.07
CA VAL A 143 -15.42 -5.66 5.55
C VAL A 143 -14.91 -4.78 4.40
N LEU A 144 -15.65 -3.74 4.08
CA LEU A 144 -15.27 -2.75 3.07
C LEU A 144 -14.56 -1.57 3.73
N THR A 145 -13.48 -1.09 3.11
CA THR A 145 -12.77 0.13 3.52
C THR A 145 -12.50 1.03 2.32
N GLY A 146 -12.26 2.31 2.57
CA GLY A 146 -11.94 3.28 1.52
C GLY A 146 -11.78 4.69 2.06
N GLY A 147 -11.12 5.55 1.28
CA GLY A 147 -10.89 6.95 1.62
C GLY A 147 -12.12 7.83 1.43
N ALA A 148 -12.01 9.09 1.88
CA ALA A 148 -13.07 10.10 1.76
C ALA A 148 -13.12 10.81 0.40
N SER A 149 -12.34 10.35 -0.58
CA SER A 149 -12.34 10.97 -1.90
C SER A 149 -13.68 10.69 -2.59
N ARG A 150 -14.26 11.70 -3.26
CA ARG A 150 -15.56 11.56 -3.94
C ARG A 150 -15.56 10.38 -4.92
N VAL A 151 -14.46 10.20 -5.66
CA VAL A 151 -14.31 9.15 -6.67
C VAL A 151 -14.29 7.75 -6.05
N GLU A 152 -13.61 7.56 -4.91
CA GLU A 152 -13.67 6.29 -4.17
C GLU A 152 -15.06 6.05 -3.59
N GLN A 153 -15.69 7.08 -3.02
CA GLN A 153 -17.03 6.95 -2.44
C GLN A 153 -18.09 6.60 -3.48
N GLU A 154 -18.02 7.17 -4.69
CA GLU A 154 -18.88 6.78 -5.81
C GLU A 154 -18.65 5.32 -6.20
N HIS A 155 -17.39 4.88 -6.29
CA HIS A 155 -17.04 3.50 -6.61
C HIS A 155 -17.55 2.50 -5.56
N LEU A 156 -17.38 2.80 -4.27
CA LEU A 156 -17.87 1.98 -3.15
C LEU A 156 -19.39 1.88 -3.13
N ARG A 157 -20.11 2.97 -3.44
CA ARG A 157 -21.58 2.94 -3.56
C ARG A 157 -22.03 2.01 -4.69
N GLU A 158 -21.35 2.06 -5.83
CA GLU A 158 -21.66 1.18 -6.96
C GLU A 158 -21.42 -0.30 -6.60
N ILE A 159 -20.30 -0.62 -5.94
CA ILE A 159 -20.02 -1.97 -5.43
C ILE A 159 -21.13 -2.45 -4.50
N LYS A 160 -21.47 -1.66 -3.47
CA LYS A 160 -22.52 -2.01 -2.49
C LYS A 160 -23.90 -2.18 -3.11
N SER A 161 -24.19 -1.46 -4.19
CA SER A 161 -25.47 -1.61 -4.91
C SER A 161 -25.59 -2.95 -5.64
N LYS A 162 -24.46 -3.64 -5.86
CA LYS A 162 -24.37 -4.91 -6.58
C LYS A 162 -24.24 -6.12 -5.67
N THR A 163 -23.80 -5.93 -4.41
CA THR A 163 -23.67 -7.01 -3.44
C THR A 163 -25.03 -7.60 -3.09
N LEU A 164 -25.12 -8.92 -3.00
CA LEU A 164 -26.38 -9.64 -2.72
C LEU A 164 -27.00 -9.28 -1.36
N GLN A 165 -26.20 -8.80 -0.42
CA GLN A 165 -26.64 -8.42 0.92
C GLN A 165 -25.82 -7.23 1.44
N PRO A 166 -26.23 -6.53 2.51
CA PRO A 166 -25.43 -5.46 3.11
C PRO A 166 -24.07 -5.95 3.62
N VAL A 167 -22.99 -5.20 3.35
CA VAL A 167 -21.62 -5.46 3.82
C VAL A 167 -21.22 -4.42 4.88
N ALA A 168 -20.41 -4.82 5.87
CA ALA A 168 -19.89 -3.87 6.86
C ALA A 168 -18.96 -2.87 6.16
N ASP A 169 -19.28 -1.58 6.22
CA ASP A 169 -18.58 -0.53 5.47
C ASP A 169 -17.92 0.46 6.44
N LEU A 170 -16.61 0.33 6.59
CA LEU A 170 -15.77 1.20 7.42
C LEU A 170 -15.12 2.32 6.58
N SER A 171 -15.58 2.58 5.36
CA SER A 171 -15.09 3.71 4.57
C SER A 171 -15.33 5.03 5.30
N GLU A 172 -14.34 5.92 5.23
CA GLU A 172 -14.31 7.21 5.95
C GLU A 172 -14.35 7.10 7.49
N LYS A 173 -14.32 5.89 8.06
CA LYS A 173 -14.31 5.66 9.52
C LYS A 173 -12.92 5.41 10.10
N THR A 174 -11.89 5.42 9.26
CA THR A 174 -10.52 5.05 9.65
C THR A 174 -9.56 6.19 9.36
N ASP A 175 -8.67 6.45 10.32
CA ASP A 175 -7.39 7.12 10.04
C ASP A 175 -6.33 6.07 9.62
N LEU A 176 -5.16 6.52 9.16
CA LEU A 176 -4.13 5.62 8.63
C LEU A 176 -3.71 4.53 9.62
N LEU A 177 -3.52 4.90 10.90
CA LEU A 177 -3.07 3.96 11.93
C LEU A 177 -4.18 3.01 12.35
N THR A 178 -5.42 3.48 12.41
CA THR A 178 -6.60 2.65 12.68
C THR A 178 -6.82 1.65 11.55
N LEU A 179 -6.65 2.07 10.29
CA LEU A 179 -6.72 1.18 9.13
C LEU A 179 -5.60 0.12 9.18
N ALA A 180 -4.37 0.52 9.52
CA ALA A 180 -3.26 -0.42 9.69
C ALA A 180 -3.54 -1.45 10.79
N ALA A 181 -4.10 -1.04 11.93
CA ALA A 181 -4.50 -1.94 13.01
C ALA A 181 -5.64 -2.89 12.61
N LEU A 182 -6.63 -2.42 11.84
CA LEU A 182 -7.68 -3.26 11.28
C LEU A 182 -7.14 -4.28 10.28
N ILE A 183 -6.20 -3.87 9.42
CA ILE A 183 -5.53 -4.75 8.47
C ILE A 183 -4.72 -5.82 9.22
N GLY A 184 -3.90 -5.43 10.20
CA GLY A 184 -3.10 -6.36 11.00
C GLY A 184 -3.90 -7.39 11.82
N GLN A 185 -5.20 -7.17 12.00
CA GLN A 185 -6.12 -8.11 12.66
C GLN A 185 -6.97 -8.93 11.67
N ALA A 186 -6.91 -8.63 10.37
CA ALA A 186 -7.66 -9.32 9.33
C ALA A 186 -7.00 -10.66 8.95
N ARG A 187 -7.80 -11.57 8.38
CA ARG A 187 -7.28 -12.82 7.80
C ARG A 187 -6.66 -12.61 6.41
N LEU A 188 -7.16 -11.61 5.69
CA LEU A 188 -6.77 -11.30 4.33
C LEU A 188 -7.14 -9.85 4.01
N LEU A 189 -6.28 -9.16 3.26
CA LEU A 189 -6.60 -7.93 2.55
C LEU A 189 -6.73 -8.22 1.04
N VAL A 190 -7.81 -7.79 0.41
CA VAL A 190 -7.97 -7.75 -1.05
C VAL A 190 -8.00 -6.29 -1.49
N THR A 191 -7.03 -5.86 -2.28
CA THR A 191 -6.82 -4.44 -2.60
C THR A 191 -6.27 -4.24 -4.00
N VAL A 192 -6.39 -3.01 -4.50
CA VAL A 192 -5.56 -2.53 -5.62
C VAL A 192 -4.19 -2.07 -5.11
N ASP A 193 -3.27 -1.69 -6.00
CA ASP A 193 -1.96 -1.15 -5.62
C ASP A 193 -2.08 0.28 -5.02
N SER A 194 -2.47 0.35 -3.75
CA SER A 194 -2.67 1.57 -2.97
C SER A 194 -2.05 1.45 -1.57
N ALA A 195 -2.20 2.48 -0.72
CA ALA A 195 -1.56 2.51 0.60
C ALA A 195 -1.83 1.27 1.49
N PRO A 196 -3.06 0.71 1.54
CA PRO A 196 -3.37 -0.49 2.31
C PRO A 196 -2.50 -1.71 1.99
N MET A 197 -2.06 -1.87 0.74
CA MET A 197 -1.11 -2.93 0.35
C MET A 197 0.18 -2.86 1.18
N HIS A 198 0.70 -1.65 1.36
CA HIS A 198 1.91 -1.43 2.15
C HIS A 198 1.67 -1.58 3.65
N LEU A 199 0.47 -1.24 4.15
CA LEU A 199 0.09 -1.48 5.54
C LEU A 199 -0.02 -2.98 5.84
N ALA A 200 -0.60 -3.76 4.93
CA ALA A 200 -0.64 -5.21 5.02
C ALA A 200 0.77 -5.80 5.01
N ALA A 201 1.66 -5.27 4.18
CA ALA A 201 3.07 -5.67 4.17
C ALA A 201 3.75 -5.42 5.52
N ALA A 202 3.54 -4.24 6.11
CA ALA A 202 4.13 -3.85 7.40
C ALA A 202 3.57 -4.64 8.60
N THR A 203 2.32 -5.09 8.49
CA THR A 203 1.60 -5.84 9.54
C THR A 203 1.63 -7.35 9.29
N GLN A 204 2.35 -7.82 8.26
CA GLN A 204 2.44 -9.24 7.88
C GLN A 204 1.07 -9.88 7.58
N THR A 205 0.09 -9.07 7.15
CA THR A 205 -1.24 -9.54 6.80
C THR A 205 -1.22 -10.16 5.40
N PRO A 206 -1.74 -11.39 5.22
CA PRO A 206 -1.90 -11.96 3.90
C PRO A 206 -2.68 -11.02 2.96
N GLN A 207 -2.29 -10.94 1.69
CA GLN A 207 -2.95 -10.03 0.75
C GLN A 207 -3.05 -10.54 -0.70
N VAL A 208 -4.18 -10.27 -1.35
CA VAL A 208 -4.36 -10.36 -2.79
C VAL A 208 -4.36 -8.95 -3.37
N ILE A 209 -3.49 -8.71 -4.34
CA ILE A 209 -3.28 -7.36 -4.89
C ILE A 209 -3.51 -7.34 -6.39
N LEU A 210 -4.35 -6.42 -6.83
CA LEU A 210 -4.68 -6.21 -8.23
C LEU A 210 -3.82 -5.07 -8.79
N PHE A 211 -2.95 -5.40 -9.76
CA PHE A 211 -2.12 -4.44 -10.49
C PHE A 211 -2.56 -4.35 -11.95
N GLY A 212 -2.95 -3.15 -12.39
CA GLY A 212 -3.23 -2.86 -13.79
C GLY A 212 -2.21 -1.89 -14.40
N PRO A 213 -2.42 -0.58 -14.25
CA PRO A 213 -1.66 0.45 -14.98
C PRO A 213 -0.26 0.73 -14.40
N THR A 214 0.11 0.05 -13.32
CA THR A 214 1.38 0.22 -12.61
C THR A 214 2.20 -1.06 -12.65
N ASN A 215 3.51 -0.93 -12.45
CA ASN A 215 4.43 -2.06 -12.49
C ASN A 215 4.69 -2.59 -11.06
N PRO A 216 4.32 -3.84 -10.72
CA PRO A 216 4.61 -4.45 -9.42
C PRO A 216 6.10 -4.51 -9.09
N PHE A 217 6.99 -4.45 -10.10
CA PHE A 217 8.44 -4.41 -9.88
C PHE A 217 8.86 -3.28 -8.91
N HIS A 218 8.18 -2.14 -8.92
CA HIS A 218 8.53 -0.98 -8.10
C HIS A 218 7.87 -0.93 -6.72
N TRP A 219 6.73 -1.60 -6.54
CA TRP A 219 5.81 -1.32 -5.43
C TRP A 219 5.35 -2.54 -4.66
N ARG A 220 5.56 -3.76 -5.19
CA ARG A 220 5.03 -4.97 -4.56
C ARG A 220 5.53 -5.15 -3.13
N PRO A 221 4.73 -5.76 -2.23
CA PRO A 221 5.30 -6.33 -1.02
C PRO A 221 6.34 -7.41 -1.39
N ARG A 222 7.43 -7.46 -0.62
CA ARG A 222 8.48 -8.48 -0.78
C ARG A 222 8.56 -9.47 0.37
N GLU A 223 8.10 -9.09 1.55
CA GLU A 223 8.30 -9.84 2.80
C GLU A 223 7.00 -10.22 3.52
N SER A 224 5.84 -10.08 2.87
CA SER A 224 4.55 -10.49 3.43
C SER A 224 3.89 -11.54 2.54
N PRO A 225 3.03 -12.41 3.07
CA PRO A 225 2.27 -13.36 2.25
C PRO A 225 1.38 -12.60 1.25
N ALA A 226 1.77 -12.60 -0.02
CA ALA A 226 1.09 -11.80 -1.03
C ALA A 226 0.96 -12.54 -2.36
N LEU A 227 -0.25 -12.52 -2.94
CA LEU A 227 -0.51 -12.98 -4.30
C LEU A 227 -0.85 -11.77 -5.17
N ILE A 228 -0.11 -11.59 -6.26
CA ILE A 228 -0.22 -10.43 -7.13
C ILE A 228 -0.88 -10.85 -8.44
N LEU A 229 -1.97 -10.19 -8.82
CA LEU A 229 -2.72 -10.46 -10.03
C LEU A 229 -2.57 -9.31 -11.01
N GLN A 230 -2.36 -9.65 -12.29
CA GLN A 230 -2.20 -8.68 -13.37
C GLN A 230 -2.48 -9.34 -14.72
N GLY A 231 -3.26 -8.65 -15.56
CA GLY A 231 -3.62 -9.15 -16.88
C GLY A 231 -4.60 -10.33 -16.83
N GLU A 232 -4.64 -11.11 -17.90
CA GLU A 232 -5.60 -12.20 -18.11
C GLU A 232 -5.20 -13.51 -17.41
N SER A 233 -4.03 -13.56 -16.78
CA SER A 233 -3.55 -14.75 -16.07
C SER A 233 -4.40 -15.04 -14.84
N THR A 234 -4.82 -16.29 -14.69
CA THR A 234 -5.47 -16.80 -13.47
C THR A 234 -4.46 -17.14 -12.38
N ALA A 235 -3.20 -17.39 -12.75
CA ALA A 235 -2.12 -17.63 -11.81
C ALA A 235 -1.54 -16.31 -11.27
N PRO A 236 -1.19 -16.24 -9.98
CA PRO A 236 -0.43 -15.13 -9.43
C PRO A 236 0.92 -14.93 -10.10
N LEU A 237 1.32 -13.68 -10.17
CA LEU A 237 2.57 -13.27 -10.76
C LEU A 237 3.78 -13.63 -9.87
N THR A 238 4.77 -14.28 -10.44
CA THR A 238 6.01 -14.70 -9.76
C THR A 238 7.26 -13.95 -10.25
N GLU A 239 7.26 -13.44 -11.48
CA GLU A 239 8.39 -12.73 -12.08
C GLU A 239 8.16 -11.22 -12.16
N PHE A 240 9.21 -10.43 -11.85
CA PHE A 240 9.11 -8.98 -11.78
C PHE A 240 10.27 -8.32 -12.53
N SER A 241 9.95 -7.52 -13.54
CA SER A 241 10.92 -6.79 -14.36
C SER A 241 10.63 -5.29 -14.39
N ALA A 242 11.67 -4.47 -14.47
CA ALA A 242 11.58 -3.03 -14.61
C ALA A 242 10.78 -2.62 -15.87
N VAL A 243 10.88 -3.41 -16.94
CA VAL A 243 10.12 -3.19 -18.18
C VAL A 243 8.96 -4.17 -18.20
N ARG A 244 7.75 -3.64 -18.04
CA ARG A 244 6.51 -4.42 -18.05
C ARG A 244 5.37 -3.62 -18.68
N PRO A 245 4.50 -4.25 -19.49
CA PRO A 245 3.33 -3.57 -20.03
C PRO A 245 2.40 -3.10 -18.91
N ARG A 246 1.73 -1.97 -19.15
CA ARG A 246 0.62 -1.52 -18.32
C ARG A 246 -0.64 -2.19 -18.85
N LEU A 247 -1.35 -2.89 -17.98
CA LEU A 247 -2.53 -3.66 -18.38
C LEU A 247 -3.80 -3.03 -17.80
N PRO A 248 -4.94 -3.10 -18.52
CA PRO A 248 -6.22 -2.67 -17.97
C PRO A 248 -6.61 -3.50 -16.74
N MET A 249 -7.23 -2.86 -15.74
CA MET A 249 -7.75 -3.58 -14.57
C MET A 249 -8.78 -4.66 -14.95
N GLY A 250 -9.57 -4.41 -16.00
CA GLY A 250 -10.64 -5.33 -16.43
C GLY A 250 -10.20 -6.67 -17.01
N GLN A 251 -8.90 -6.83 -17.29
CA GLN A 251 -8.32 -8.11 -17.68
C GLN A 251 -8.20 -9.09 -16.50
N ILE A 252 -8.10 -8.58 -15.28
CA ILE A 252 -8.02 -9.42 -14.08
C ILE A 252 -9.41 -10.05 -13.87
N SER A 253 -9.49 -11.37 -13.97
CA SER A 253 -10.76 -12.09 -13.83
C SER A 253 -11.19 -12.23 -12.37
N THR A 254 -12.51 -12.35 -12.16
CA THR A 254 -13.08 -12.60 -10.82
C THR A 254 -12.58 -13.94 -10.27
N ASP A 255 -12.50 -14.96 -11.11
CA ASP A 255 -12.03 -16.30 -10.75
C ASP A 255 -10.57 -16.30 -10.28
N ALA A 256 -9.70 -15.49 -10.91
CA ALA A 256 -8.31 -15.32 -10.47
C ALA A 256 -8.23 -14.73 -9.06
N VAL A 257 -9.06 -13.73 -8.78
CA VAL A 257 -9.13 -13.08 -7.46
C VAL A 257 -9.66 -14.05 -6.41
N ILE A 258 -10.77 -14.74 -6.69
CA ILE A 258 -11.35 -15.74 -5.79
C ILE A 258 -10.36 -16.89 -5.52
N GLY A 259 -9.74 -17.45 -6.55
CA GLY A 259 -8.76 -18.53 -6.41
C GLY A 259 -7.55 -18.11 -5.56
N ALA A 260 -7.07 -16.87 -5.72
CA ALA A 260 -6.01 -16.33 -4.88
C ALA A 260 -6.45 -16.14 -3.41
N MET A 261 -7.68 -15.67 -3.19
CA MET A 261 -8.25 -15.52 -1.84
C MET A 261 -8.37 -16.87 -1.13
N ASP A 262 -8.93 -17.87 -1.79
CA ASP A 262 -9.13 -19.20 -1.21
C ASP A 262 -7.80 -19.89 -0.88
N SER A 263 -6.79 -19.72 -1.74
CA SER A 263 -5.43 -20.23 -1.51
C SER A 263 -4.79 -19.66 -0.22
N LEU A 264 -4.86 -18.34 -0.03
CA LEU A 264 -4.30 -17.69 1.16
C LEU A 264 -5.10 -18.00 2.43
N LEU A 265 -6.43 -18.01 2.34
CA LEU A 265 -7.30 -18.33 3.48
C LEU A 265 -7.11 -19.78 3.95
N SER A 266 -6.91 -20.72 3.03
CA SER A 266 -6.67 -22.13 3.36
C SER A 266 -5.29 -22.34 3.99
N SER A 267 -4.25 -21.70 3.46
CA SER A 267 -2.88 -21.77 4.00
C SER A 267 -2.81 -21.22 5.43
N HIS A 268 -3.53 -20.12 5.69
CA HIS A 268 -3.57 -19.51 7.01
C HIS A 268 -4.39 -20.34 8.03
N ALA A 269 -5.43 -21.07 7.58
CA ALA A 269 -6.15 -22.00 8.44
C ALA A 269 -5.24 -23.16 8.89
N ALA A 270 -4.43 -23.72 7.96
CA ALA A 270 -3.49 -24.80 8.26
C ALA A 270 -2.43 -24.39 9.29
N ALA A 271 -1.87 -23.18 9.15
CA ALA A 271 -0.84 -22.64 10.05
C ALA A 271 -1.33 -22.33 11.48
N GLN A 272 -2.65 -22.19 11.69
CA GLN A 272 -3.22 -21.99 13.03
C GLN A 272 -3.63 -23.31 13.72
N SER A 273 -3.73 -24.41 12.96
CA SER A 273 -4.04 -25.74 13.49
C SER A 273 -2.79 -26.56 13.85
N SER A 274 -1.61 -26.08 13.46
CA SER A 274 -0.27 -26.63 13.75
C SER A 274 0.38 -25.89 14.91
#